data_AF-A0A927U149-F1
#
_entry.id   AF-A0A927U149-F1
#
_cell.length_a   1.000
_cell.length_b   1.000
_cell.length_c   1.000
_cell.angle_alpha   90.00
_cell.angle_beta   90.00
_cell.angle_gamma   90.00
#
_symmetry.space_group_name_H-M   'P 1'
#
loop_
_entity.id
_entity.type
_entity.pdbx_description
1 polymer ?
#
loop_
_entity_poly.entity_id
_entity_poly.type
_entity_poly.pdbx_seq_one_letter_code
_entity_poly.pdbx_strand_id
1 'polypeptide(L)'
;MKKKPKLSKNVGRDVVLCETTNRIVSNRTSDLLLEQSVAFTKSWRRIPFFRRGLYNGADKLCVISINRTQYSRARRILYLLEERDYNRLHLIVI
;
A
#
# COMPACT_ATOMS: atom_id res chain seq x y z
N MET A 1 36.28 20.03 3.95
CA MET A 1 36.03 18.59 3.71
C MET A 1 34.53 18.37 3.50
N LYS A 2 34.07 17.97 2.30
CA LYS A 2 32.65 17.72 2.02
C LYS A 2 32.21 16.42 2.70
N LYS A 3 31.30 16.48 3.68
CA LYS A 3 30.71 15.29 4.31
C LYS A 3 29.96 14.49 3.24
N LYS A 4 30.41 13.26 2.96
CA LYS A 4 29.67 12.32 2.10
C LYS A 4 28.28 12.08 2.73
N PRO A 5 27.17 12.21 1.99
CA PRO A 5 25.85 11.94 2.53
C PRO A 5 25.78 10.47 2.98
N LYS A 6 25.42 10.24 4.24
CA LYS A 6 25.18 8.89 4.75
C LYS A 6 23.89 8.39 4.10
N LEU A 7 24.01 7.47 3.16
CA LEU A 7 22.87 6.73 2.62
C LEU A 7 22.21 6.02 3.81
N SER A 8 20.97 6.39 4.15
CA SER A 8 20.29 5.75 5.27
C SER A 8 20.15 4.25 4.98
N LYS A 9 20.34 3.38 5.98
CA LYS A 9 20.29 1.91 5.83
C LYS A 9 18.95 1.35 5.28
N ASN A 10 17.98 2.24 5.03
CA ASN A 10 16.62 1.93 4.58
C ASN A 10 16.32 2.47 3.17
N VAL A 11 17.30 3.04 2.46
CA VAL A 11 17.14 3.43 1.06
C VAL A 11 16.86 2.18 0.22
N GLY A 12 15.63 2.05 -0.27
CA GLY A 12 15.19 0.96 -1.14
C GLY A 12 14.39 -0.16 -0.48
N ARG A 13 14.02 -0.04 0.80
CA ARG A 13 13.04 -0.98 1.39
C ARG A 13 11.62 -0.50 1.13
N ASP A 14 10.91 -1.24 0.30
CA ASP A 14 9.48 -1.08 0.13
C ASP A 14 8.76 -1.54 1.40
N VAL A 15 7.78 -0.76 1.80
CA VAL A 15 6.88 -1.03 2.92
C VAL A 15 5.47 -1.17 2.39
N VAL A 16 4.68 -2.03 3.02
CA VAL A 16 3.27 -2.16 2.67
C VAL A 16 2.53 -0.90 3.12
N LEU A 17 1.83 -0.27 2.19
CA LEU A 17 0.98 0.89 2.44
C LEU A 17 -0.41 0.45 2.90
N CYS A 18 -1.04 -0.40 2.11
CA CYS A 18 -2.37 -0.93 2.38
C CYS A 18 -2.60 -2.30 1.72
N GLU A 19 -3.57 -3.02 2.27
CA GLU A 19 -4.05 -4.29 1.74
C GLU A 19 -5.55 -4.22 1.49
N THR A 20 -6.04 -4.87 0.45
CA THR A 20 -7.48 -4.98 0.21
C THR A 20 -7.83 -6.25 -0.54
N THR A 21 -9.00 -6.82 -0.25
CA THR A 21 -9.57 -7.95 -0.98
C THR A 21 -10.42 -7.49 -2.16
N ASN A 22 -10.80 -6.21 -2.19
CA ASN A 22 -11.69 -5.66 -3.21
C ASN A 22 -10.91 -5.15 -4.42
N ARG A 23 -11.17 -5.75 -5.58
CA ARG A 23 -10.49 -5.41 -6.84
C ARG A 23 -10.80 -3.98 -7.33
N ILE A 24 -12.01 -3.48 -7.09
CA ILE A 24 -12.40 -2.11 -7.48
C ILE A 24 -11.63 -1.10 -6.63
N VAL A 25 -11.65 -1.28 -5.30
CA VAL A 25 -10.92 -0.42 -4.35
C VAL A 25 -9.42 -0.44 -4.65
N SER A 26 -8.87 -1.62 -4.93
CA SER A 26 -7.48 -1.78 -5.35
C SER A 26 -7.12 -0.96 -6.59
N ASN A 27 -7.98 -0.95 -7.61
CA ASN A 27 -7.76 -0.19 -8.84
C ASN A 27 -7.84 1.32 -8.56
N ARG A 28 -8.91 1.78 -7.92
CA ARG A 28 -9.08 3.20 -7.54
C ARG A 28 -7.91 3.72 -6.71
N THR A 29 -7.43 2.92 -5.76
CA THR A 29 -6.25 3.26 -4.96
C THR A 29 -4.99 3.37 -5.83
N SER A 30 -4.85 2.50 -6.83
CA SER A 30 -3.71 2.53 -7.76
C SER A 30 -3.77 3.78 -8.65
N ASP A 31 -4.95 4.07 -9.20
CA ASP A 31 -5.18 5.22 -10.07
C ASP A 31 -4.88 6.52 -9.33
N LEU A 32 -5.36 6.66 -8.08
CA LEU A 32 -5.07 7.81 -7.23
C LEU A 32 -3.56 7.98 -6.93
N LEU A 33 -2.85 6.87 -6.69
CA LEU A 33 -1.40 6.93 -6.48
C LEU A 33 -0.65 7.34 -7.76
N LEU A 34 -1.11 6.90 -8.93
CA LEU A 34 -0.58 7.31 -10.24
C LEU A 34 -0.82 8.80 -10.49
N GLU A 35 -2.04 9.29 -10.26
CA GLU A 35 -2.41 10.71 -10.41
C GLU A 35 -1.50 11.62 -9.56
N GLN A 36 -1.15 11.17 -8.36
CA GLN A 36 -0.29 11.91 -7.44
C GLN A 36 1.22 11.67 -7.67
N SER A 37 1.58 10.95 -8.74
CA SER A 37 2.96 10.60 -9.12
C SER A 37 3.73 9.90 -7.99
N VAL A 38 3.06 9.00 -7.27
CA VAL A 38 3.67 8.16 -6.23
C VAL A 38 4.03 6.81 -6.83
N ALA A 39 5.29 6.41 -6.70
CA ALA A 39 5.72 5.09 -7.16
C ALA A 39 5.24 4.01 -6.19
N PHE A 40 4.60 2.96 -6.72
CA PHE A 40 4.11 1.83 -5.93
C PHE A 40 4.30 0.51 -6.69
N THR A 41 4.31 -0.57 -5.92
CA THR A 41 4.25 -1.95 -6.39
C THR A 41 2.90 -2.54 -5.99
N LYS A 42 2.15 -3.04 -6.96
CA LYS A 42 0.88 -3.75 -6.75
C LYS A 42 1.09 -5.24 -6.96
N SER A 43 0.79 -6.04 -5.95
CA SER A 43 0.93 -7.50 -6.01
C SER A 43 -0.32 -8.19 -5.48
N TRP A 44 -0.67 -9.33 -6.08
CA TRP A 44 -1.73 -10.20 -5.58
C TRP A 44 -1.11 -11.39 -4.88
N ARG A 45 -1.44 -11.58 -3.60
CA ARG A 45 -0.98 -12.73 -2.81
C ARG A 45 -2.13 -13.68 -2.56
N ARG A 46 -1.89 -14.98 -2.69
CA ARG A 46 -2.89 -16.00 -2.37
C ARG A 46 -3.04 -16.09 -0.85
N ILE A 47 -4.27 -16.04 -0.37
CA ILE A 47 -4.59 -16.22 1.06
C ILE A 47 -4.68 -17.73 1.35
N PRO A 48 -3.86 -18.27 2.28
CA PRO A 48 -3.98 -19.66 2.70
C PRO A 48 -5.38 -19.94 3.25
N PHE A 49 -5.93 -21.13 2.96
CA PHE A 49 -7.33 -21.48 3.28
C PHE A 49 -7.71 -21.18 4.73
N PHE A 50 -6.86 -21.56 5.69
CA PHE A 50 -7.07 -21.36 7.12
C PHE A 50 -7.10 -19.88 7.57
N ARG A 51 -6.62 -18.94 6.74
CA ARG A 51 -6.67 -17.49 7.01
C ARG A 51 -7.82 -16.77 6.29
N ARG A 52 -8.54 -17.43 5.38
CA ARG A 52 -9.58 -16.77 4.58
C ARG A 52 -10.74 -16.24 5.42
N GLY A 53 -10.99 -16.82 6.59
CA GLY A 53 -11.98 -16.30 7.54
C GLY A 53 -11.72 -14.84 7.96
N LEU A 54 -10.45 -14.43 8.04
CA LEU A 54 -10.07 -13.04 8.38
C LEU A 54 -10.34 -12.05 7.23
N TYR A 55 -10.56 -12.56 6.02
CA TYR A 55 -10.69 -11.79 4.79
C TYR A 55 -12.05 -12.04 4.12
N ASN A 56 -13.09 -12.35 4.89
CA ASN A 56 -14.45 -12.63 4.41
C ASN A 56 -14.50 -13.70 3.31
N GLY A 57 -13.66 -14.72 3.40
CA GLY A 57 -13.61 -15.83 2.45
C GLY A 57 -12.78 -15.56 1.18
N ALA A 58 -12.16 -14.39 1.05
CA ALA A 58 -11.35 -14.05 -0.14
C ALA A 58 -10.20 -15.03 -0.36
N ASP A 59 -9.93 -15.38 -1.62
CA ASP A 59 -8.85 -16.28 -2.02
C ASP A 59 -7.52 -15.55 -2.27
N LYS A 60 -7.60 -14.25 -2.57
CA LYS A 60 -6.47 -13.38 -2.91
C LYS A 60 -6.56 -12.04 -2.16
N LEU A 61 -5.40 -11.50 -1.83
CA LEU A 61 -5.20 -10.20 -1.20
C LEU A 61 -4.38 -9.32 -2.14
N CYS A 62 -4.86 -8.12 -2.44
CA CYS A 62 -4.06 -7.10 -3.09
C CYS A 62 -3.21 -6.40 -2.04
N VAL A 63 -1.90 -6.38 -2.25
CA VAL A 63 -0.93 -5.68 -1.41
C VAL A 63 -0.30 -4.57 -2.22
N ILE A 64 -0.49 -3.33 -1.77
CA ILE A 64 0.12 -2.14 -2.37
C ILE A 64 1.30 -1.74 -1.48
N SER A 65 2.50 -1.77 -2.06
CA SER A 65 3.74 -1.43 -1.38
C SER A 65 4.37 -0.19 -2.01
N ILE A 66 5.07 0.61 -1.21
CA ILE A 66 5.70 1.86 -1.64
C ILE A 66 7.06 2.00 -0.99
N ASN A 67 7.90 2.87 -1.53
CA ASN A 67 9.14 3.21 -0.86
C ASN A 67 8.87 3.85 0.51
N ARG A 68 9.58 3.41 1.56
CA ARG A 68 9.41 3.94 2.93
C ARG A 68 9.51 5.47 3.03
N THR A 69 10.33 6.11 2.19
CA THR A 69 10.48 7.58 2.19
C THR A 69 9.20 8.32 1.77
N GLN A 70 8.34 7.66 0.97
CA GLN A 70 7.09 8.23 0.46
C GLN A 70 5.88 7.87 1.33
N TYR A 71 6.05 7.06 2.38
CA TYR A 71 4.94 6.53 3.18
C TYR A 71 4.03 7.61 3.75
N SER A 72 4.59 8.64 4.39
CA SER A 72 3.82 9.73 4.97
C SER A 72 3.00 10.49 3.93
N ARG A 73 3.55 10.67 2.72
CA ARG A 73 2.85 11.34 1.60
C ARG A 73 1.76 10.44 1.03
N ALA A 74 2.08 9.18 0.74
CA ALA A 74 1.12 8.21 0.21
C ALA A 74 -0.06 7.98 1.16
N ARG A 75 0.20 7.90 2.47
CA ARG A 75 -0.86 7.79 3.49
C ARG A 75 -1.80 8.98 3.47
N ARG A 76 -1.29 10.19 3.24
CA ARG A 76 -2.15 11.39 3.09
C ARG A 76 -3.00 11.32 1.83
N ILE A 77 -2.43 10.83 0.74
CA ILE A 77 -3.15 10.64 -0.53
C ILE A 77 -4.31 9.67 -0.36
N LEU A 78 -4.15 8.59 0.43
CA LEU A 78 -5.25 7.66 0.68
C LEU A 78 -6.48 8.33 1.32
N TYR A 79 -6.34 9.42 2.08
CA TYR A 79 -7.50 10.15 2.61
C TYR A 79 -8.32 10.89 1.53
N LEU A 80 -7.81 10.99 0.30
CA LEU A 80 -8.56 11.54 -0.84
C LEU A 80 -9.51 10.51 -1.46
N LEU A 81 -9.41 9.22 -1.09
CA LEU A 81 -10.39 8.22 -1.50
C LEU A 81 -11.74 8.50 -0.87
N GLU A 82 -12.81 8.12 -1.57
CA GLU A 82 -14.15 8.08 -0.97
C GLU A 82 -14.12 7.26 0.34
N GLU A 83 -14.84 7.73 1.35
CA GLU A 83 -14.88 7.10 2.68
C GLU A 83 -15.23 5.60 2.61
N ARG A 84 -16.16 5.22 1.71
CA ARG A 84 -16.53 3.82 1.48
C ARG A 84 -15.37 2.96 0.99
N ASP A 85 -14.51 3.51 0.13
CA ASP A 85 -13.36 2.80 -0.41
C ASP A 85 -12.21 2.79 0.60
N TYR A 86 -12.00 3.91 1.29
CA TYR A 86 -11.01 4.04 2.35
C TYR A 86 -11.25 3.01 3.47
N ASN A 87 -12.50 2.85 3.91
CA ASN A 87 -12.87 1.88 4.96
C ASN A 87 -12.69 0.41 4.55
N ARG A 88 -12.48 0.15 3.25
CA ARG A 88 -12.18 -1.19 2.70
C ARG A 88 -10.69 -1.45 2.52
N LEU A 89 -9.84 -0.50 2.92
CA LEU A 89 -8.40 -0.66 2.99
C LEU A 89 -7.97 -1.08 4.39
N HIS A 90 -7.17 -2.14 4.47
CA HIS A 90 -6.43 -2.48 5.66
C HIS A 90 -5.10 -1.73 5.64
N LEU A 91 -5.01 -0.64 6.40
CA LEU A 91 -3.79 0.16 6.50
C LEU A 91 -2.79 -0.51 7.43
N ILE A 92 -1.53 -0.60 6.99
CA ILE A 92 -0.44 -1.09 7.85
C ILE A 92 0.24 0.10 8.50
N VAL A 93 0.12 0.22 9.82
CA VAL A 93 0.82 1.24 10.62
C VAL A 93 2.23 0.75 10.92
N ILE A 94 3.24 1.57 10.57
CA ILE A 94 4.68 1.30 10.75
C ILE A 94 5.22 2.06 11.95
#